data_AF-A0A973U2I1-F1
#
_entry.id   AF-A0A973U2I1-F1
#
_cell.length_a   1.000
_cell.length_b   1.000
_cell.length_c   1.000
_cell.angle_alpha   90.00
_cell.angle_beta   90.00
_cell.angle_gamma   90.00
#
_symmetry.space_group_name_H-M   'P 1'
#
loop_
_entity.id
_entity.type
_entity.pdbx_description
1 polymer ?
#
loop_
_entity_poly.entity_id
_entity_poly.type
_entity_poly.pdbx_seq_one_letter_code
_entity_poly.pdbx_strand_id
1 'polypeptide(L)'
;TLKNVPARTAQGMKFPGAPYGLKMACGENPKRVYGSKGQMPQTRMGNIAVTRATWIKAQAYKRKWDRYAKNGGDMPERDLAMDTLMGVLGGQILIHNHCYRADEMAIMIDMAKEFGYKITAFHHAVEAYKVADLLASNGICAAMWADWWGFKMEAYDGVKENIPLVDKAGACAIVHSDDPNGIQRLNQEAAKALADGRRMGLDISEEQAWRWLSYNPAKALGIADKTGSLKAGKMADVVLWNADPFDTYARPERVWIDGALMYFSGNPRLRPVSDFELGQPGEGDVK
;
A
#
# COMPACT_ATOMS: atom_id res chain seq x y z
N THR A 1 9.30 2.57 1.83
CA THR A 1 9.26 1.22 1.22
C THR A 1 10.45 0.41 1.66
N LEU A 2 10.23 -0.84 2.05
CA LEU A 2 11.30 -1.76 2.46
C LEU A 2 11.61 -2.75 1.32
N LYS A 3 12.81 -3.32 1.39
CA LYS A 3 13.25 -4.44 0.57
C LYS A 3 13.30 -5.68 1.44
N ASN A 4 12.89 -6.83 0.91
CA ASN A 4 12.89 -8.10 1.62
C ASN A 4 14.29 -8.74 1.69
N VAL A 5 15.30 -7.91 1.97
CA VAL A 5 16.68 -8.33 2.24
C VAL A 5 16.98 -7.98 3.71
N PRO A 6 17.28 -8.96 4.57
CA PRO A 6 17.59 -8.68 5.97
C PRO A 6 18.79 -7.73 6.10
N ALA A 7 18.69 -6.79 7.04
CA ALA A 7 19.78 -5.89 7.42
C ALA A 7 19.69 -5.55 8.90
N ARG A 8 20.81 -5.11 9.49
CA ARG A 8 20.89 -4.75 10.92
C ARG A 8 20.03 -3.55 11.31
N THR A 9 19.61 -2.74 10.34
CA THR A 9 18.83 -1.53 10.60
C THR A 9 17.67 -1.42 9.63
N ALA A 10 16.59 -0.75 10.04
CA ALA A 10 15.47 -0.42 9.17
C ALA A 10 15.92 0.41 7.94
N GLN A 11 16.96 1.23 8.07
CA GLN A 11 17.54 1.97 6.93
C GLN A 11 18.26 1.04 5.95
N GLY A 12 18.96 0.01 6.44
CA GLY A 12 19.58 -1.01 5.58
C GLY A 12 18.55 -1.85 4.81
N MET A 13 17.34 -2.01 5.37
CA MET A 13 16.22 -2.64 4.69
C MET A 13 15.43 -1.68 3.79
N LYS A 14 15.76 -0.39 3.71
CA LYS A 14 15.03 0.56 2.88
C LYS A 14 15.25 0.23 1.40
N PHE A 15 14.18 0.21 0.62
CA PHE A 15 14.30 0.04 -0.83
C PHE A 15 15.08 1.22 -1.44
N PRO A 16 16.20 0.98 -2.16
CA PRO A 16 17.05 2.05 -2.65
C PRO A 16 16.31 3.02 -3.56
N GLY A 17 16.42 4.32 -3.26
CA GLY A 17 15.77 5.38 -4.03
C GLY A 17 14.24 5.43 -3.94
N ALA A 18 13.60 4.56 -3.15
CA ALA A 18 12.15 4.61 -3.01
C ALA A 18 11.70 5.89 -2.29
N PRO A 19 10.61 6.53 -2.76
CA PRO A 19 10.02 7.66 -2.08
C PRO A 19 9.52 7.26 -0.68
N TYR A 20 9.38 8.27 0.18
CA TYR A 20 8.70 8.07 1.46
C TYR A 20 7.19 7.97 1.24
N GLY A 21 6.53 7.25 2.14
CA GLY A 21 5.07 7.17 2.19
C GLY A 21 4.54 7.75 3.49
N LEU A 22 3.41 8.43 3.44
CA LEU A 22 2.65 8.87 4.62
C LEU A 22 1.34 8.09 4.71
N LYS A 23 1.13 7.44 5.86
CA LYS A 23 -0.14 6.76 6.16
C LYS A 23 -1.14 7.77 6.71
N MET A 24 -2.33 7.79 6.12
CA MET A 24 -3.51 8.50 6.61
C MET A 24 -4.67 7.51 6.83
N ALA A 25 -5.72 7.92 7.55
CA ALA A 25 -6.91 7.11 7.77
C ALA A 25 -8.19 7.94 7.77
N CYS A 26 -9.23 7.42 7.11
CA CYS A 26 -10.62 7.86 7.20
C CYS A 26 -11.42 6.84 8.07
N GLY A 27 -12.74 7.03 8.23
CA GLY A 27 -13.59 5.95 8.72
C GLY A 27 -13.74 5.80 10.23
N GLU A 28 -14.11 4.60 10.64
CA GLU A 28 -14.45 4.24 12.02
C GLU A 28 -13.22 4.12 12.91
N ASN A 29 -12.08 3.71 12.35
CA ASN A 29 -10.85 3.54 13.11
C ASN A 29 -10.40 4.82 13.83
N PRO A 30 -10.12 5.95 13.14
CA PRO A 30 -9.71 7.18 13.82
C PRO A 30 -10.80 7.66 14.79
N LYS A 31 -12.07 7.76 14.36
CA LYS A 31 -13.13 8.29 15.21
C LYS A 31 -13.34 7.47 16.50
N ARG A 32 -13.15 6.15 16.43
CA ARG A 32 -13.27 5.25 17.59
C ARG A 32 -12.08 5.41 18.55
N VAL A 33 -10.86 5.48 18.03
CA VAL A 33 -9.64 5.59 18.85
C VAL A 33 -9.56 6.92 19.58
N TYR A 34 -9.89 8.03 18.92
CA TYR A 34 -9.87 9.35 19.55
C TYR A 34 -11.14 9.59 20.38
N GLY A 35 -12.30 9.14 19.89
CA GLY A 35 -13.56 9.20 20.64
C GLY A 35 -13.53 8.46 21.97
N SER A 36 -12.90 7.28 22.05
CA SER A 36 -12.74 6.57 23.33
C SER A 36 -11.88 7.31 24.35
N LYS A 37 -11.08 8.29 23.91
CA LYS A 37 -10.27 9.18 24.75
C LYS A 37 -10.94 10.52 25.02
N GLY A 38 -12.18 10.74 24.56
CA GLY A 38 -12.86 12.03 24.63
C GLY A 38 -12.19 13.12 23.77
N GLN A 39 -11.38 12.74 22.78
CA GLN A 39 -10.62 13.66 21.93
C GLN A 39 -11.20 13.71 20.51
N MET A 40 -11.10 14.85 19.84
CA MET A 40 -11.41 14.90 18.41
C MET A 40 -10.34 14.17 17.59
N PRO A 41 -10.72 13.46 16.50
CA PRO A 41 -12.07 13.30 15.96
C PRO A 41 -12.91 12.19 16.63
N GLN A 42 -14.21 12.41 16.81
CA GLN A 42 -15.17 11.40 17.35
C GLN A 42 -16.25 10.99 16.33
N THR A 43 -16.29 11.66 15.18
CA THR A 43 -17.25 11.44 14.11
C THR A 43 -16.54 11.43 12.76
N ARG A 44 -17.21 10.95 11.69
CA ARG A 44 -16.66 11.04 10.32
C ARG A 44 -16.43 12.50 9.91
N MET A 45 -17.38 13.39 10.23
CA MET A 45 -17.20 14.83 10.02
C MET A 45 -16.00 15.39 10.79
N GLY A 46 -15.78 14.91 12.02
CA GLY A 46 -14.60 15.24 12.82
C GLY A 46 -13.30 14.81 12.15
N ASN A 47 -13.24 13.61 11.56
CA ASN A 47 -12.06 13.16 10.81
C ASN A 47 -11.73 14.18 9.71
N ILE A 48 -12.73 14.53 8.90
CA ILE A 48 -12.59 15.48 7.79
C ILE A 48 -12.17 16.86 8.30
N ALA A 49 -12.77 17.36 9.37
CA ALA A 49 -12.44 18.66 9.95
C ALA A 49 -10.99 18.72 10.44
N VAL A 50 -10.52 17.69 11.16
CA VAL A 50 -9.14 17.61 11.65
C VAL A 50 -8.15 17.50 10.50
N THR A 51 -8.43 16.65 9.50
CA THR A 51 -7.59 16.52 8.31
C THR A 51 -7.51 17.83 7.53
N ARG A 52 -8.65 18.50 7.27
CA ARG A 52 -8.71 19.80 6.59
C ARG A 52 -7.90 20.87 7.33
N ALA A 53 -8.11 21.01 8.64
CA ALA A 53 -7.36 21.95 9.47
C ALA A 53 -5.84 21.69 9.43
N THR A 54 -5.44 20.41 9.37
CA THR A 54 -4.05 20.00 9.28
C THR A 54 -3.43 20.40 7.94
N TRP A 55 -4.14 20.22 6.83
CA TRP A 55 -3.66 20.66 5.51
C TRP A 55 -3.62 22.18 5.34
N ILE A 56 -4.56 22.91 5.94
CA ILE A 56 -4.50 24.39 6.00
C ILE A 56 -3.19 24.85 6.67
N LYS A 57 -2.83 24.23 7.80
CA LYS A 57 -1.56 24.49 8.50
C LYS A 57 -0.36 24.15 7.62
N ALA A 58 -0.37 22.99 6.96
CA ALA A 58 0.71 22.56 6.07
C ALA A 58 0.93 23.52 4.90
N GLN A 59 -0.13 23.98 4.24
CA GLN A 59 -0.01 24.97 3.17
C GLN A 59 0.53 26.32 3.70
N ALA A 60 0.07 26.76 4.87
CA ALA A 60 0.59 27.98 5.49
C ALA A 60 2.09 27.86 5.82
N TYR A 61 2.50 26.71 6.37
CA TYR A 61 3.89 26.38 6.64
C TYR A 61 4.73 26.38 5.37
N LYS A 62 4.28 25.67 4.32
CA LYS A 62 4.94 25.64 3.02
C LYS A 62 5.11 27.05 2.43
N ARG A 63 4.08 27.90 2.48
CA ARG A 63 4.17 29.29 1.98
C ARG A 63 5.22 30.12 2.72
N LYS A 64 5.44 29.88 4.02
CA LYS A 64 6.50 30.57 4.78
C LYS A 64 7.87 30.12 4.30
N TRP A 65 8.08 28.81 4.16
CA TRP A 65 9.34 28.24 3.67
C TRP A 65 9.65 28.62 2.22
N ASP A 66 8.66 28.57 1.32
CA ASP A 66 8.82 29.00 -0.08
C ASP A 66 9.23 30.49 -0.17
N ARG A 67 8.64 31.34 0.68
CA ARG A 67 8.99 32.78 0.74
C ARG A 67 10.42 32.98 1.22
N TYR A 68 10.81 32.30 2.30
CA TYR A 68 12.18 32.34 2.81
C TYR A 68 13.20 31.86 1.77
N ALA A 69 12.92 30.73 1.10
CA ALA A 69 13.79 30.20 0.06
C ALA A 69 13.95 31.15 -1.15
N LYS A 70 12.90 31.90 -1.50
CA LYS A 70 12.91 32.84 -2.63
C LYS A 70 13.54 34.19 -2.29
N ASN A 71 13.22 34.75 -1.12
CA ASN A 71 13.50 36.15 -0.79
C ASN A 71 14.56 36.32 0.32
N GLY A 72 14.98 35.25 0.99
CA GLY A 72 15.78 35.33 2.21
C GLY A 72 14.99 35.88 3.40
N GLY A 73 15.71 36.37 4.42
CA GLY A 73 15.16 36.90 5.67
C GLY A 73 15.28 35.94 6.84
N ASP A 74 14.41 36.10 7.85
CA ASP A 74 14.40 35.21 9.01
C ASP A 74 13.90 33.81 8.64
N MET A 75 14.68 32.79 9.00
CA MET A 75 14.32 31.40 8.74
C MET A 75 13.05 31.02 9.52
N PRO A 76 12.01 30.46 8.86
CA PRO A 76 10.83 29.98 9.56
C PRO A 76 11.18 28.90 10.59
N GLU A 77 10.46 28.89 11.71
CA GLU A 77 10.58 27.82 12.70
C GLU A 77 10.24 26.46 12.06
N ARG A 78 11.04 25.44 12.41
CA ARG A 78 10.91 24.10 11.87
C ARG A 78 9.91 23.27 12.67
N ASP A 79 8.98 22.64 11.96
CA ASP A 79 8.02 21.67 12.51
C ASP A 79 8.11 20.37 11.70
N LEU A 80 8.49 19.26 12.35
CA LEU A 80 8.72 17.97 11.68
C LEU A 80 7.44 17.37 11.07
N ALA A 81 6.29 17.60 11.68
CA ALA A 81 5.01 17.15 11.13
C ALA A 81 4.70 17.96 9.87
N MET A 82 4.89 19.28 9.91
CA MET A 82 4.66 20.13 8.74
C MET A 82 5.71 19.95 7.65
N ASP A 83 6.96 19.61 7.97
CA ASP A 83 7.98 19.21 6.99
C ASP A 83 7.51 18.00 6.17
N THR A 84 6.92 17.01 6.86
CA THR A 84 6.36 15.82 6.21
C THR A 84 5.20 16.18 5.29
N LEU A 85 4.26 17.00 5.75
CA LEU A 85 3.12 17.42 4.94
C LEU A 85 3.52 18.36 3.79
N MET A 86 4.52 19.20 3.99
CA MET A 86 5.12 20.00 2.93
C MET A 86 5.76 19.11 1.86
N GLY A 87 6.42 18.02 2.26
CA GLY A 87 6.92 16.99 1.34
C GLY A 87 5.81 16.24 0.59
N VAL A 88 4.62 16.10 1.18
CA VAL A 88 3.45 15.59 0.44
C VAL A 88 2.96 16.63 -0.58
N LEU A 89 2.82 17.90 -0.17
CA LEU A 89 2.37 18.98 -1.05
C LEU A 89 3.35 19.24 -2.21
N GLY A 90 4.64 18.93 -2.03
CA GLY A 90 5.64 18.97 -3.09
C GLY A 90 5.76 17.68 -3.91
N GLY A 91 4.98 16.65 -3.61
CA GLY A 91 4.96 15.38 -4.33
C GLY A 91 6.12 14.43 -4.02
N GLN A 92 6.99 14.74 -3.04
CA GLN A 92 8.11 13.89 -2.64
C GLN A 92 7.69 12.73 -1.73
N ILE A 93 6.58 12.88 -1.01
CA ILE A 93 6.03 11.88 -0.09
C ILE A 93 4.66 11.41 -0.60
N LEU A 94 4.52 10.10 -0.79
CA LEU A 94 3.33 9.48 -1.37
C LEU A 94 2.26 9.21 -0.29
N ILE A 95 1.00 9.58 -0.54
CA ILE A 95 -0.09 9.30 0.40
C ILE A 95 -0.62 7.88 0.21
N HIS A 96 -0.64 7.12 1.30
CA HIS A 96 -1.37 5.87 1.43
C HIS A 96 -2.49 6.06 2.44
N ASN A 97 -3.75 6.01 2.00
CA ASN A 97 -4.89 6.35 2.84
C ASN A 97 -5.76 5.13 3.15
N HIS A 98 -5.81 4.73 4.43
CA HIS A 98 -6.77 3.75 4.90
C HIS A 98 -8.19 4.27 4.75
N CYS A 99 -9.03 3.56 4.01
CA CYS A 99 -10.44 3.91 3.85
C CYS A 99 -11.23 2.70 3.35
N TYR A 100 -12.41 2.44 3.92
CA TYR A 100 -13.24 1.31 3.50
C TYR A 100 -14.33 1.73 2.53
N ARG A 101 -15.08 2.77 2.89
CA ARG A 101 -16.31 3.16 2.19
C ARG A 101 -16.07 4.06 1.00
N ALA A 102 -16.96 3.94 0.03
CA ALA A 102 -16.95 4.68 -1.23
C ALA A 102 -17.12 6.20 -1.02
N ASP A 103 -18.07 6.60 -0.16
CA ASP A 103 -18.34 8.01 0.15
C ASP A 103 -17.13 8.67 0.83
N GLU A 104 -16.47 7.98 1.75
CA GLU A 104 -15.27 8.52 2.40
C GLU A 104 -14.08 8.59 1.45
N MET A 105 -13.92 7.62 0.53
CA MET A 105 -12.91 7.71 -0.53
C MET A 105 -13.16 8.92 -1.44
N ALA A 106 -14.41 9.16 -1.86
CA ALA A 106 -14.77 10.32 -2.68
C ALA A 106 -14.45 11.65 -1.97
N ILE A 107 -14.81 11.78 -0.69
CA ILE A 107 -14.50 12.99 0.10
C ILE A 107 -12.99 13.19 0.23
N MET A 108 -12.21 12.11 0.42
CA MET A 108 -10.76 12.21 0.51
C MET A 108 -10.11 12.59 -0.83
N ILE A 109 -10.69 12.18 -1.97
CA ILE A 109 -10.28 12.64 -3.30
C ILE A 109 -10.51 14.15 -3.43
N ASP A 110 -11.67 14.65 -2.99
CA ASP A 110 -11.96 16.09 -3.04
C ASP A 110 -11.07 16.90 -2.08
N MET A 111 -10.76 16.36 -0.91
CA MET A 111 -9.74 16.93 0.00
C MET A 111 -8.38 17.05 -0.68
N ALA A 112 -7.98 16.01 -1.43
CA ALA A 112 -6.71 16.02 -2.16
C ALA A 112 -6.66 17.13 -3.21
N LYS A 113 -7.77 17.33 -3.95
CA LYS A 113 -7.92 18.43 -4.91
C LYS A 113 -7.94 19.80 -4.22
N GLU A 114 -8.65 19.94 -3.11
CA GLU A 114 -8.75 21.19 -2.33
C GLU A 114 -7.37 21.70 -1.90
N PHE A 115 -6.49 20.79 -1.46
CA PHE A 115 -5.17 21.17 -0.93
C PHE A 115 -4.01 21.00 -1.90
N GLY A 116 -4.24 20.39 -3.06
CA GLY A 116 -3.23 20.20 -4.11
C GLY A 116 -2.23 19.08 -3.81
N TYR A 117 -2.67 17.99 -3.18
CA TYR A 117 -1.88 16.77 -3.05
C TYR A 117 -2.51 15.61 -3.83
N LYS A 118 -1.78 14.50 -3.99
CA LYS A 118 -2.28 13.29 -4.64
C LYS A 118 -2.38 12.13 -3.66
N ILE A 119 -3.51 11.43 -3.66
CA ILE A 119 -3.63 10.12 -3.01
C ILE A 119 -3.00 9.09 -3.94
N THR A 120 -2.01 8.35 -3.47
CA THR A 120 -1.35 7.32 -4.29
C THR A 120 -2.14 6.02 -4.25
N ALA A 121 -2.57 5.60 -3.06
CA ALA A 121 -3.42 4.42 -2.91
C ALA A 121 -4.39 4.53 -1.73
N PHE A 122 -5.62 4.06 -1.93
CA PHE A 122 -6.50 3.69 -0.82
C PHE A 122 -6.18 2.27 -0.36
N HIS A 123 -6.15 2.06 0.96
CA HIS A 123 -5.90 0.77 1.60
C HIS A 123 -7.20 0.20 2.14
N HIS A 124 -7.37 -1.12 2.04
CA HIS A 124 -8.58 -1.90 2.31
C HIS A 124 -9.66 -1.67 1.26
N ALA A 125 -10.10 -0.43 1.09
CA ALA A 125 -10.94 0.04 -0.01
C ALA A 125 -12.09 -0.94 -0.34
N VAL A 126 -12.78 -1.41 0.69
CA VAL A 126 -13.78 -2.49 0.61
C VAL A 126 -14.92 -2.17 -0.35
N GLU A 127 -15.26 -0.89 -0.51
CA GLU A 127 -16.28 -0.42 -1.45
C GLU A 127 -15.69 0.25 -2.71
N ALA A 128 -14.42 0.01 -3.05
CA ALA A 128 -13.76 0.65 -4.19
C ALA A 128 -14.48 0.40 -5.52
N TYR A 129 -15.09 -0.77 -5.69
CA TYR A 129 -15.91 -1.12 -6.85
C TYR A 129 -17.03 -0.11 -7.14
N LYS A 130 -17.54 0.61 -6.13
CA LYS A 130 -18.59 1.63 -6.30
C LYS A 130 -18.07 2.97 -6.84
N VAL A 131 -16.76 3.20 -6.76
CA VAL A 131 -16.10 4.46 -7.14
C VAL A 131 -14.87 4.21 -8.02
N ALA A 132 -14.85 3.08 -8.73
CA ALA A 132 -13.70 2.65 -9.52
C ALA A 132 -13.37 3.63 -10.66
N ASP A 133 -14.38 4.29 -11.21
CA ASP A 133 -14.27 5.39 -12.17
C ASP A 133 -13.56 6.63 -11.59
N LEU A 134 -13.87 6.99 -10.33
CA LEU A 134 -13.17 8.06 -9.62
C LEU A 134 -11.71 7.69 -9.38
N LEU A 135 -11.42 6.44 -9.03
CA LEU A 135 -10.04 5.96 -8.85
C LEU A 135 -9.26 6.02 -10.18
N ALA A 136 -9.85 5.57 -11.28
CA ALA A 136 -9.24 5.57 -12.61
C ALA A 136 -8.94 7.00 -13.07
N SER A 137 -9.94 7.90 -13.02
CA SER A 137 -9.81 9.29 -13.47
C SER A 137 -8.79 10.11 -12.67
N ASN A 138 -8.55 9.77 -11.41
CA ASN A 138 -7.55 10.44 -10.56
C ASN A 138 -6.20 9.70 -10.53
N GLY A 139 -6.08 8.55 -11.22
CA GLY A 139 -4.88 7.72 -11.24
C GLY A 139 -4.47 7.26 -9.84
N ILE A 140 -5.44 6.80 -9.05
CA ILE A 140 -5.30 6.31 -7.67
C ILE A 140 -5.38 4.79 -7.67
N CYS A 141 -4.49 4.14 -6.91
CA CYS A 141 -4.56 2.69 -6.70
C CYS A 141 -5.51 2.32 -5.55
N ALA A 142 -6.05 1.11 -5.57
CA ALA A 142 -6.76 0.54 -4.44
C ALA A 142 -6.11 -0.80 -4.06
N ALA A 143 -5.59 -0.89 -2.84
CA ALA A 143 -5.16 -2.14 -2.24
C ALA A 143 -6.35 -2.74 -1.50
N MET A 144 -6.88 -3.85 -2.03
CA MET A 144 -8.08 -4.53 -1.53
C MET A 144 -7.79 -5.99 -1.15
N TRP A 145 -8.55 -6.51 -0.18
CA TRP A 145 -8.59 -7.95 0.09
C TRP A 145 -9.37 -8.67 -1.00
N ALA A 146 -9.05 -9.95 -1.23
CA ALA A 146 -9.85 -10.79 -2.11
C ALA A 146 -11.19 -11.15 -1.48
N ASP A 147 -11.21 -11.50 -0.18
CA ASP A 147 -12.38 -12.08 0.46
C ASP A 147 -12.64 -11.72 1.95
N TRP A 148 -11.97 -10.70 2.50
CA TRP A 148 -12.15 -10.32 3.91
C TRP A 148 -12.96 -9.02 4.09
N TRP A 149 -14.17 -9.14 4.63
CA TRP A 149 -15.07 -8.03 4.98
C TRP A 149 -16.08 -8.47 6.08
N GLY A 150 -16.99 -7.60 6.50
CA GLY A 150 -18.09 -7.91 7.44
C GLY A 150 -17.76 -7.78 8.93
N PHE A 151 -16.51 -7.49 9.29
CA PHE A 151 -16.04 -7.44 10.69
C PHE A 151 -16.36 -6.12 11.42
N LYS A 152 -16.91 -5.13 10.72
CA LYS A 152 -17.46 -3.87 11.26
C LYS A 152 -18.38 -3.20 10.24
N MET A 153 -19.16 -2.23 10.68
CA MET A 153 -20.18 -1.56 9.84
C MET A 153 -19.60 -0.95 8.56
N GLU A 154 -18.46 -0.25 8.65
CA GLU A 154 -17.84 0.34 7.44
C GLU A 154 -17.22 -0.66 6.47
N ALA A 155 -17.02 -1.91 6.90
CA ALA A 155 -16.50 -2.98 6.08
C ALA A 155 -17.60 -3.98 5.69
N TYR A 156 -18.88 -3.64 5.83
CA TYR A 156 -19.95 -4.63 5.69
C TYR A 156 -20.30 -4.92 4.23
N ASP A 157 -20.28 -3.91 3.36
CA ASP A 157 -20.73 -4.03 1.96
C ASP A 157 -19.59 -4.41 0.99
N GLY A 158 -18.78 -5.38 1.41
CA GLY A 158 -17.72 -5.96 0.59
C GLY A 158 -18.25 -7.02 -0.37
N VAL A 159 -17.62 -7.13 -1.53
CA VAL A 159 -17.88 -8.16 -2.54
C VAL A 159 -16.57 -8.80 -2.97
N LYS A 160 -16.61 -10.07 -3.39
CA LYS A 160 -15.42 -10.78 -3.87
C LYS A 160 -14.88 -10.19 -5.17
N GLU A 161 -15.78 -9.62 -5.96
CA GLU A 161 -15.52 -9.03 -7.26
C GLU A 161 -14.91 -7.61 -7.18
N ASN A 162 -14.53 -7.12 -5.98
CA ASN A 162 -14.04 -5.75 -5.80
C ASN A 162 -12.77 -5.46 -6.63
N ILE A 163 -11.74 -6.30 -6.47
CA ILE A 163 -10.49 -6.21 -7.25
C ILE A 163 -10.74 -6.23 -8.77
N PRO A 164 -11.44 -7.23 -9.34
CA PRO A 164 -11.65 -7.29 -10.78
C PRO A 164 -12.56 -6.18 -11.31
N LEU A 165 -13.51 -5.67 -10.53
CA LEU A 165 -14.33 -4.51 -10.92
C LEU A 165 -13.49 -3.23 -10.99
N VAL A 166 -12.56 -3.03 -10.06
CA VAL A 166 -11.62 -1.90 -10.09
C VAL A 166 -10.66 -2.01 -11.29
N ASP A 167 -10.14 -3.20 -11.58
CA ASP A 167 -9.29 -3.44 -12.76
C ASP A 167 -10.06 -3.17 -14.07
N LYS A 168 -11.30 -3.69 -14.17
CA LYS A 168 -12.18 -3.48 -15.33
C LYS A 168 -12.45 -2.00 -15.62
N ALA A 169 -12.58 -1.18 -14.57
CA ALA A 169 -12.76 0.26 -14.71
C ALA A 169 -11.50 1.01 -15.20
N GLY A 170 -10.37 0.30 -15.38
CA GLY A 170 -9.09 0.87 -15.76
C GLY A 170 -8.33 1.51 -14.59
N ALA A 171 -8.78 1.30 -13.36
CA ALA A 171 -8.08 1.76 -12.16
C ALA A 171 -6.94 0.80 -11.77
N CYS A 172 -6.07 1.26 -10.88
CA CYS A 172 -4.94 0.47 -10.40
C CYS A 172 -5.38 -0.45 -9.25
N ALA A 173 -5.79 -1.68 -9.58
CA ALA A 173 -6.17 -2.70 -8.59
C ALA A 173 -4.94 -3.40 -7.99
N ILE A 174 -4.91 -3.55 -6.67
CA ILE A 174 -3.85 -4.23 -5.92
C ILE A 174 -4.48 -5.24 -4.96
N VAL A 175 -3.89 -6.43 -4.88
CA VAL A 175 -4.23 -7.42 -3.85
C VAL A 175 -3.37 -7.16 -2.61
N HIS A 176 -3.97 -7.14 -1.42
CA HIS A 176 -3.24 -7.14 -0.15
C HIS A 176 -3.91 -8.06 0.88
N SER A 177 -3.15 -8.43 1.93
CA SER A 177 -3.66 -9.25 3.03
C SER A 177 -3.90 -8.47 4.32
N ASP A 178 -3.10 -7.42 4.60
CA ASP A 178 -3.03 -6.80 5.95
C ASP A 178 -2.75 -7.81 7.07
N ASP A 179 -2.14 -8.95 6.72
CA ASP A 179 -1.86 -10.08 7.60
C ASP A 179 -0.44 -10.60 7.35
N PRO A 180 0.38 -10.81 8.41
CA PRO A 180 1.77 -11.24 8.29
C PRO A 180 1.95 -12.65 7.71
N ASN A 181 0.94 -13.50 7.76
CA ASN A 181 0.97 -14.83 7.16
C ASN A 181 0.39 -14.80 5.74
N GLY A 182 -0.76 -14.14 5.54
CA GLY A 182 -1.43 -14.00 4.26
C GLY A 182 -0.59 -13.26 3.22
N ILE A 183 0.28 -12.33 3.64
CA ILE A 183 1.16 -11.59 2.72
C ILE A 183 2.13 -12.53 1.97
N GLN A 184 2.43 -13.71 2.53
CA GLN A 184 3.31 -14.70 1.92
C GLN A 184 2.61 -15.54 0.83
N ARG A 185 1.29 -15.38 0.66
CA ARG A 185 0.44 -16.17 -0.24
C ARG A 185 -0.46 -15.29 -1.11
N LEU A 186 -0.03 -14.06 -1.43
CA LEU A 186 -0.82 -13.13 -2.25
C LEU A 186 -1.13 -13.66 -3.66
N ASN A 187 -0.35 -14.61 -4.17
CA ASN A 187 -0.67 -15.35 -5.40
C ASN A 187 -2.01 -16.08 -5.30
N GLN A 188 -2.30 -16.69 -4.13
CA GLN A 188 -3.58 -17.35 -3.87
C GLN A 188 -4.72 -16.33 -3.74
N GLU A 189 -4.48 -15.19 -3.08
CA GLU A 189 -5.46 -14.11 -2.99
C GLU A 189 -5.80 -13.51 -4.36
N ALA A 190 -4.81 -13.35 -5.24
CA ALA A 190 -5.04 -12.95 -6.61
C ALA A 190 -5.78 -14.01 -7.44
N ALA A 191 -5.49 -15.30 -7.22
CA ALA A 191 -6.23 -16.41 -7.85
C ALA A 191 -7.72 -16.40 -7.46
N LYS A 192 -8.04 -16.16 -6.17
CA LYS A 192 -9.43 -16.00 -5.70
C LYS A 192 -10.13 -14.87 -6.45
N ALA A 193 -9.54 -13.68 -6.43
CA ALA A 193 -10.09 -12.50 -7.10
C ALA A 193 -10.28 -12.72 -8.62
N LEU A 194 -9.34 -13.41 -9.27
CA LEU A 194 -9.43 -13.79 -10.68
C LEU A 194 -10.61 -14.74 -10.93
N ALA A 195 -10.75 -15.77 -10.10
CA ALA A 195 -11.85 -16.73 -10.20
C ALA A 195 -13.22 -16.05 -9.99
N ASP A 196 -13.33 -15.16 -9.01
CA ASP A 196 -14.55 -14.40 -8.74
C ASP A 196 -14.90 -13.46 -9.90
N GLY A 197 -13.91 -12.75 -10.46
CA GLY A 197 -14.06 -11.92 -11.66
C GLY A 197 -14.50 -12.71 -12.91
N ARG A 198 -13.92 -13.88 -13.16
CA ARG A 198 -14.34 -14.76 -14.27
C ARG A 198 -15.74 -15.33 -14.06
N ARG A 199 -16.09 -15.72 -12.82
CA ARG A 199 -17.43 -16.24 -12.49
C ARG A 199 -18.53 -15.21 -12.74
N MET A 200 -18.26 -13.93 -12.51
CA MET A 200 -19.20 -12.85 -12.83
C MET A 200 -19.22 -12.46 -14.33
N GLY A 201 -18.45 -13.16 -15.17
CA GLY A 201 -18.43 -12.96 -16.62
C GLY A 201 -17.42 -11.94 -17.15
N LEU A 202 -16.39 -11.58 -16.36
CA LEU A 202 -15.29 -10.75 -16.87
C LEU A 202 -14.23 -11.59 -17.56
N ASP A 203 -13.81 -11.14 -18.74
CA ASP A 203 -12.65 -11.71 -19.43
C ASP A 203 -11.36 -11.10 -18.86
N ILE A 204 -10.73 -11.84 -17.95
CA ILE A 204 -9.50 -11.44 -17.27
C ILE A 204 -8.46 -12.53 -17.52
N SER A 205 -7.38 -12.16 -18.20
CA SER A 205 -6.21 -13.01 -18.38
C SER A 205 -5.39 -13.13 -17.09
N GLU A 206 -4.63 -14.20 -16.98
CA GLU A 206 -3.71 -14.42 -15.86
C GLU A 206 -2.60 -13.36 -15.80
N GLU A 207 -2.15 -12.86 -16.96
CA GLU A 207 -1.23 -11.73 -17.04
C GLU A 207 -1.83 -10.48 -16.38
N GLN A 208 -3.10 -10.17 -16.69
CA GLN A 208 -3.79 -9.03 -16.08
C GLN A 208 -3.87 -9.19 -14.56
N ALA A 209 -4.28 -10.37 -14.08
CA ALA A 209 -4.39 -10.67 -12.66
C ALA A 209 -3.04 -10.62 -11.92
N TRP A 210 -1.96 -11.09 -12.56
CA TRP A 210 -0.63 -11.06 -11.96
C TRP A 210 -0.14 -9.64 -11.66
N ARG A 211 -0.59 -8.64 -12.43
CA ARG A 211 -0.24 -7.23 -12.18
C ARG A 211 -0.78 -6.73 -10.83
N TRP A 212 -1.86 -7.31 -10.30
CA TRP A 212 -2.45 -6.91 -9.02
C TRP A 212 -1.53 -7.16 -7.82
N LEU A 213 -0.58 -8.11 -7.92
CA LEU A 213 0.36 -8.43 -6.85
C LEU A 213 1.83 -8.12 -7.19
N SER A 214 2.11 -7.64 -8.41
CA SER A 214 3.47 -7.36 -8.89
C SER A 214 3.64 -5.89 -9.33
N TYR A 215 3.25 -5.56 -10.56
CA TYR A 215 3.49 -4.24 -11.14
C TYR A 215 2.68 -3.12 -10.45
N ASN A 216 1.40 -3.36 -10.13
CA ASN A 216 0.54 -2.35 -9.52
C ASN A 216 0.99 -1.95 -8.11
N PRO A 217 1.38 -2.87 -7.19
CA PRO A 217 1.97 -2.46 -5.92
C PRO A 217 3.31 -1.73 -6.11
N ALA A 218 4.16 -2.14 -7.07
CA ALA A 218 5.39 -1.39 -7.37
C ALA A 218 5.10 0.04 -7.84
N LYS A 219 4.03 0.23 -8.64
CA LYS A 219 3.54 1.55 -9.08
C LYS A 219 3.05 2.39 -7.90
N ALA A 220 2.24 1.82 -7.01
CA ALA A 220 1.76 2.52 -5.83
C ALA A 220 2.88 2.87 -4.83
N LEU A 221 3.96 2.09 -4.80
CA LEU A 221 5.14 2.35 -3.97
C LEU A 221 6.15 3.31 -4.62
N GLY A 222 5.91 3.77 -5.86
CA GLY A 222 6.80 4.67 -6.59
C GLY A 222 8.12 4.03 -7.06
N ILE A 223 8.12 2.71 -7.28
CA ILE A 223 9.32 1.92 -7.66
C ILE A 223 9.08 1.03 -8.89
N ALA A 224 8.04 1.31 -9.67
CA ALA A 224 7.67 0.54 -10.86
C ALA A 224 8.73 0.58 -11.97
N ASP A 225 9.62 1.56 -11.98
CA ASP A 225 10.78 1.61 -12.88
C ASP A 225 11.88 0.64 -12.44
N LYS A 226 11.90 0.23 -11.15
CA LYS A 226 12.93 -0.64 -10.58
C LYS A 226 12.51 -2.11 -10.50
N THR A 227 11.25 -2.41 -10.21
CA THR A 227 10.79 -3.80 -9.97
C THR A 227 9.34 -4.03 -10.44
N GLY A 228 8.77 -5.19 -10.11
CA GLY A 228 7.36 -5.54 -10.37
C GLY A 228 7.07 -6.07 -11.78
N SER A 229 8.07 -6.25 -12.65
CA SER A 229 7.91 -6.91 -13.95
C SER A 229 9.25 -7.44 -14.47
N LEU A 230 9.22 -8.50 -15.28
CA LEU A 230 10.40 -9.02 -15.97
C LEU A 230 10.69 -8.19 -17.23
N LYS A 231 11.48 -7.14 -17.09
CA LYS A 231 11.97 -6.28 -18.20
C LYS A 231 13.44 -5.97 -18.01
N ALA A 232 14.20 -5.92 -19.11
CA ALA A 232 15.61 -5.53 -19.07
C ALA A 232 15.80 -4.16 -18.38
N GLY A 233 16.84 -4.06 -17.55
CA GLY A 233 17.14 -2.86 -16.76
C GLY A 233 16.43 -2.77 -15.40
N LYS A 234 15.47 -3.66 -15.10
CA LYS A 234 14.87 -3.78 -13.77
C LYS A 234 15.68 -4.71 -12.86
N MET A 235 15.44 -4.61 -11.56
CA MET A 235 16.01 -5.50 -10.54
C MET A 235 15.63 -6.95 -10.84
N ALA A 236 16.59 -7.86 -10.64
CA ALA A 236 16.39 -9.29 -10.80
C ALA A 236 15.72 -9.91 -9.56
N ASP A 237 14.54 -9.38 -9.22
CA ASP A 237 13.65 -9.92 -8.20
C ASP A 237 12.73 -10.96 -8.87
N VAL A 238 13.09 -12.23 -8.77
CA VAL A 238 12.48 -13.31 -9.56
C VAL A 238 12.11 -14.48 -8.65
N VAL A 239 10.94 -15.06 -8.88
CA VAL A 239 10.54 -16.33 -8.25
C VAL A 239 10.34 -17.36 -9.34
N LEU A 240 11.08 -18.47 -9.25
CA LEU A 240 10.77 -19.68 -10.00
C LEU A 240 9.81 -20.52 -9.17
N TRP A 241 8.65 -20.82 -9.72
CA TRP A 241 7.63 -21.68 -9.12
C TRP A 241 7.73 -23.10 -9.68
N ASN A 242 7.42 -24.09 -8.86
CA ASN A 242 7.40 -25.50 -9.28
C ASN A 242 6.14 -25.90 -10.08
N ALA A 243 5.19 -24.99 -10.20
CA ALA A 243 3.92 -25.12 -10.92
C ALA A 243 3.41 -23.73 -11.29
N ASP A 244 2.22 -23.65 -11.89
CA ASP A 244 1.53 -22.37 -12.09
C ASP A 244 1.34 -21.67 -10.73
N PRO A 245 1.78 -20.41 -10.55
CA PRO A 245 1.68 -19.73 -9.27
C PRO A 245 0.24 -19.43 -8.81
N PHE A 246 -0.79 -19.57 -9.65
CA PHE A 246 -2.18 -19.51 -9.23
C PHE A 246 -2.73 -20.85 -8.69
N ASP A 247 -1.98 -21.95 -8.79
CA ASP A 247 -2.33 -23.21 -8.14
C ASP A 247 -2.08 -23.12 -6.62
N THR A 248 -3.03 -23.59 -5.83
CA THR A 248 -2.92 -23.73 -4.37
C THR A 248 -1.78 -24.65 -3.93
N TYR A 249 -1.35 -25.59 -4.76
CA TYR A 249 -0.23 -26.50 -4.51
C TYR A 249 1.14 -25.91 -4.91
N ALA A 250 1.15 -24.78 -5.62
CA ALA A 250 2.38 -24.15 -6.07
C ALA A 250 3.23 -23.69 -4.89
N ARG A 251 4.53 -23.95 -5.00
CA ARG A 251 5.55 -23.53 -4.03
C ARG A 251 6.68 -22.82 -4.77
N PRO A 252 7.28 -21.77 -4.18
CA PRO A 252 8.50 -21.22 -4.74
C PRO A 252 9.57 -22.31 -4.72
N GLU A 253 10.19 -22.59 -5.88
CA GLU A 253 11.37 -23.44 -5.96
C GLU A 253 12.62 -22.62 -5.65
N ARG A 254 12.74 -21.44 -6.27
CA ARG A 254 13.88 -20.53 -6.09
C ARG A 254 13.40 -19.09 -6.04
N VAL A 255 14.02 -18.29 -5.18
CA VAL A 255 13.79 -16.84 -5.10
C VAL A 255 15.12 -16.12 -5.24
N TRP A 256 15.18 -15.20 -6.19
CA TRP A 256 16.27 -14.24 -6.33
C TRP A 256 15.78 -12.86 -5.93
N ILE A 257 16.61 -12.14 -5.19
CA ILE A 257 16.42 -10.72 -4.87
C ILE A 257 17.70 -10.02 -5.29
N ASP A 258 17.61 -8.99 -6.13
CA ASP A 258 18.78 -8.38 -6.80
C ASP A 258 19.68 -9.38 -7.57
N GLY A 259 19.12 -10.49 -8.02
CA GLY A 259 19.88 -11.56 -8.68
C GLY A 259 20.68 -12.46 -7.73
N ALA A 260 20.72 -12.16 -6.43
CA ALA A 260 21.27 -13.07 -5.42
C ALA A 260 20.23 -14.15 -5.09
N LEU A 261 20.64 -15.42 -5.06
CA LEU A 261 19.77 -16.53 -4.68
C LEU A 261 19.51 -16.48 -3.16
N MET A 262 18.30 -16.11 -2.78
CA MET A 262 17.88 -15.91 -1.38
C MET A 262 17.10 -17.09 -0.81
N TYR A 263 16.51 -17.91 -1.67
CA TYR A 263 15.78 -19.11 -1.27
C TYR A 263 15.94 -20.19 -2.32
N PHE A 264 16.16 -21.43 -1.88
CA PHE A 264 16.05 -22.62 -2.70
C PHE A 264 15.40 -23.73 -1.88
N SER A 265 14.31 -24.30 -2.38
CA SER A 265 13.56 -25.36 -1.70
C SER A 265 14.44 -26.59 -1.40
N GLY A 266 15.41 -26.89 -2.27
CA GLY A 266 16.38 -27.98 -2.10
C GLY A 266 17.59 -27.66 -1.21
N ASN A 267 17.70 -26.45 -0.66
CA ASN A 267 18.80 -26.07 0.23
C ASN A 267 18.31 -25.26 1.45
N PRO A 268 17.94 -25.94 2.55
CA PRO A 268 17.48 -25.29 3.77
C PRO A 268 18.48 -24.32 4.40
N ARG A 269 19.78 -24.46 4.13
CA ARG A 269 20.83 -23.58 4.68
C ARG A 269 20.77 -22.15 4.15
N LEU A 270 20.05 -21.92 3.04
CA LEU A 270 19.83 -20.56 2.50
C LEU A 270 18.68 -19.83 3.18
N ARG A 271 17.90 -20.49 4.05
CA ARG A 271 16.83 -19.81 4.78
C ARG A 271 17.44 -18.84 5.80
N PRO A 272 17.00 -17.57 5.83
CA PRO A 272 17.50 -16.61 6.81
C PRO A 272 17.14 -17.07 8.22
N VAL A 273 18.15 -17.17 9.09
CA VAL A 273 17.96 -17.43 10.51
C VAL A 273 17.84 -16.09 11.22
N SER A 274 16.76 -15.90 11.97
CA SER A 274 16.58 -14.71 12.80
C SER A 274 17.60 -14.71 13.93
N ASP A 275 18.28 -13.59 14.14
CA ASP A 275 19.17 -13.41 15.30
C ASP A 275 18.41 -12.99 16.57
N PHE A 276 17.09 -12.80 16.46
CA PHE A 276 16.21 -12.39 17.56
C PHE A 276 16.17 -13.39 18.72
N GLU A 277 16.44 -14.68 18.43
CA GLU A 277 16.41 -15.78 19.40
C GLU A 277 17.82 -16.30 19.72
N LEU A 278 18.90 -15.63 19.26
CA LEU A 278 20.26 -16.06 19.56
C LEU A 278 20.52 -16.09 21.07
N GLY A 279 20.96 -17.24 21.57
CA GLY A 279 21.23 -17.44 22.99
C GLY A 279 19.99 -17.72 23.84
N GLN A 280 18.80 -17.89 23.23
CA GLN A 280 17.62 -18.46 23.88
C GLN A 280 17.49 -19.94 23.49
N PRO A 281 17.96 -20.88 24.34
CA PRO A 281 17.87 -22.31 24.04
C PRO A 281 16.39 -22.71 23.97
N GLY A 282 15.89 -23.06 22.78
CA GLY A 282 14.55 -23.62 22.62
C GLY A 282 13.75 -23.19 21.38
N GLU A 283 14.11 -22.10 20.69
CA GLU A 283 13.26 -21.59 19.57
C GLU A 283 14.00 -21.22 18.27
N GLY A 284 15.34 -21.26 18.26
CA GLY A 284 16.17 -20.80 17.13
C GLY A 284 16.59 -21.85 16.10
N ASP A 285 15.89 -22.99 15.98
CA ASP A 285 16.14 -23.92 14.88
C ASP A 285 15.54 -23.37 13.58
N VAL A 286 16.22 -23.65 12.47
CA VAL A 286 15.86 -23.25 11.09
C VAL A 286 14.34 -23.39 10.87
N LYS A 287 13.61 -22.27 10.89
CA LYS A 287 12.20 -22.21 10.49
C LYS A 287 12.11 -22.37 8.95
#